data_AF-A0A174JD28-F1
#
_entry.id   AF-A0A174JD28-F1
#
_cell.length_a   1.000
_cell.length_b   1.000
_cell.length_c   1.000
_cell.angle_alpha   90.00
_cell.angle_beta   90.00
_cell.angle_gamma   90.00
#
_symmetry.space_group_name_H-M   'P 1'
#
loop_
_entity.id
_entity.type
_entity.pdbx_description
1 polymer ?
#
loop_
_entity_poly.entity_id
_entity_poly.type
_entity_poly.pdbx_seq_one_letter_code
_entity_poly.pdbx_strand_id
1 'polypeptide(L)'
;MAEETKTLRHTAEEIDDAIDKLPAAGNAAGIYKSSLSFSSIVNDGNVTQDHLTEINAIYEAWKSGRMVYVLDEKGGYYNLGVLNMQLAEDNSKCSFVALDQDGVLCYYSCNPSSGVTGKWSVTPIGKDLFALIQHTHKASDVTEETNKRFVTDEEKDELSTLSTTYAKADLSNAMTVSLNQNGYAKFNNGLLIQWGYFSAGASNNQSINFPVSFKSCFSLAFSSSTDNTDNSIWSVNYAAIYASYFTVYRRYANAGSVSPSSQSFRWIAIGSWK
;
A
#
# COMPACT_ATOMS: atom_id res chain seq x y z
N MET A 1 67.92 -13.93 6.68
CA MET A 1 67.58 -14.40 5.32
C MET A 1 66.14 -13.98 5.08
N ALA A 2 65.92 -12.83 4.44
CA ALA A 2 64.59 -12.41 4.03
C ALA A 2 64.29 -13.10 2.70
N GLU A 3 63.19 -13.85 2.66
CA GLU A 3 62.75 -14.60 1.48
C GLU A 3 62.27 -13.58 0.43
N GLU A 4 62.99 -13.46 -0.69
CA GLU A 4 62.55 -12.65 -1.82
C GLU A 4 61.31 -13.29 -2.44
N THR A 5 60.15 -12.66 -2.23
CA THR A 5 58.92 -12.99 -2.94
C THR A 5 59.06 -12.55 -4.40
N LYS A 6 59.64 -13.41 -5.25
CA LYS A 6 59.61 -13.22 -6.70
C LYS A 6 58.17 -13.36 -7.17
N THR A 7 57.53 -12.23 -7.44
CA THR A 7 56.23 -12.23 -8.11
C THR A 7 56.48 -12.58 -9.57
N LEU A 8 56.11 -13.80 -9.98
CA LEU A 8 56.12 -14.23 -11.38
C LEU A 8 55.00 -13.49 -12.13
N ARG A 9 55.23 -12.23 -12.48
CA ARG A 9 54.38 -11.49 -13.41
C ARG A 9 55.19 -11.33 -14.68
N HIS A 10 54.66 -11.85 -15.79
CA HIS A 10 55.16 -11.48 -17.09
C HIS A 10 54.81 -10.00 -17.31
N THR A 11 55.81 -9.20 -17.67
CA THR A 11 55.64 -7.83 -18.12
C THR A 11 54.89 -7.80 -19.46
N ALA A 12 54.27 -6.66 -19.80
CA ALA A 12 53.68 -6.47 -21.13
C ALA A 12 54.67 -6.82 -22.26
N GLU A 13 55.94 -6.43 -22.07
CA GLU A 13 57.04 -6.70 -22.99
C GLU A 13 57.33 -8.20 -23.13
N GLU A 14 57.30 -8.97 -22.03
CA GLU A 14 57.48 -10.44 -22.08
C GLU A 14 56.30 -11.17 -22.74
N ILE A 15 55.08 -10.65 -22.61
CA ILE A 15 53.89 -11.19 -23.29
C ILE A 15 53.97 -10.89 -24.79
N ASP A 16 54.36 -9.67 -25.16
CA ASP A 16 54.54 -9.26 -26.56
C ASP A 16 55.63 -10.09 -27.24
N ASP A 17 56.77 -10.25 -26.58
CA ASP A 17 57.87 -11.10 -27.02
C ASP A 17 57.45 -12.55 -27.25
N ALA A 18 56.56 -13.08 -26.39
CA ALA A 18 56.07 -14.45 -26.52
C ALA A 18 55.11 -14.60 -27.71
N ILE A 19 54.33 -13.57 -28.01
CA ILE A 19 53.38 -13.55 -29.14
C ILE A 19 54.12 -13.36 -30.47
N ASP A 20 55.14 -12.50 -30.50
CA ASP A 20 55.99 -12.28 -31.68
C ASP A 20 56.85 -13.51 -32.03
N LYS A 21 57.13 -14.37 -31.05
CA LYS A 21 57.85 -15.64 -31.24
C LYS A 21 56.94 -16.79 -31.70
N LEU A 22 55.64 -16.57 -31.88
CA LEU A 22 54.74 -17.60 -32.41
C LEU A 22 55.07 -17.88 -33.90
N PRO A 23 55.16 -19.16 -34.32
CA PRO A 23 55.59 -19.50 -35.67
C PRO A 23 54.61 -18.98 -36.73
N ALA A 24 55.12 -18.18 -37.68
CA ALA A 24 54.34 -17.59 -38.78
C ALA A 24 53.60 -18.63 -39.65
N ALA A 25 54.06 -19.89 -39.66
CA ALA A 25 53.53 -20.97 -40.48
C ALA A 25 52.34 -21.75 -39.86
N GLY A 26 51.85 -21.36 -38.69
CA GLY A 26 50.66 -21.97 -38.08
C GLY A 26 49.90 -20.96 -37.24
N ASN A 27 48.85 -20.36 -37.81
CA ASN A 27 47.87 -19.48 -37.15
C ASN A 27 48.39 -18.25 -36.35
N ALA A 28 49.69 -18.01 -36.26
CA ALA A 28 50.25 -16.76 -35.71
C ALA A 28 50.08 -15.56 -36.65
N ALA A 29 49.95 -15.81 -37.97
CA ALA A 29 49.43 -14.83 -38.92
C ALA A 29 47.95 -14.45 -38.62
N GLY A 30 47.28 -15.22 -37.76
CA GLY A 30 45.88 -15.13 -37.40
C GLY A 30 45.59 -14.32 -36.14
N ILE A 31 46.54 -13.58 -35.55
CA ILE A 31 46.29 -12.78 -34.34
C ILE A 31 46.71 -11.33 -34.57
N TYR A 32 45.87 -10.36 -34.17
CA TYR A 32 46.16 -8.93 -34.18
C TYR A 32 46.05 -8.35 -32.77
N LYS A 33 47.13 -7.72 -32.31
CA LYS A 33 47.15 -6.95 -31.07
C LYS A 33 46.65 -5.54 -31.37
N SER A 34 45.58 -5.13 -30.71
CA SER A 34 45.13 -3.75 -30.80
C SER A 34 45.94 -2.84 -29.88
N SER A 35 46.21 -1.63 -30.36
CA SER A 35 46.77 -0.53 -29.56
C SER A 35 45.72 0.30 -28.81
N LEU A 36 44.42 -0.03 -28.91
CA LEU A 36 43.38 0.65 -28.16
C LEU A 36 43.59 0.49 -26.65
N SER A 37 43.60 1.60 -25.94
CA SER A 37 43.63 1.62 -24.47
C SER A 37 42.24 1.96 -23.92
N PHE A 38 41.47 0.95 -23.53
CA PHE A 38 40.13 1.14 -22.97
C PHE A 38 40.15 1.85 -21.62
N SER A 39 41.26 1.73 -20.88
CA SER A 39 41.51 2.49 -19.66
C SER A 39 41.64 3.99 -19.92
N SER A 40 41.92 4.44 -21.14
CA SER A 40 41.95 5.86 -21.49
C SER A 40 40.61 6.39 -22.04
N ILE A 41 39.70 5.49 -22.44
CA ILE A 41 38.42 5.85 -23.06
C ILE A 41 37.36 6.09 -21.98
N VAL A 42 36.73 7.27 -22.02
CA VAL A 42 35.66 7.66 -21.09
C VAL A 42 34.38 7.99 -21.83
N ASN A 43 33.23 7.85 -21.15
CA ASN A 43 31.95 8.27 -21.71
C ASN A 43 31.97 9.75 -22.09
N ASP A 44 31.38 10.07 -23.25
CA ASP A 44 31.41 11.40 -23.88
C ASP A 44 32.80 11.93 -24.28
N GLY A 45 33.85 11.10 -24.14
CA GLY A 45 35.20 11.42 -24.58
C GLY A 45 35.31 11.47 -26.10
N ASN A 46 36.21 12.32 -26.61
CA ASN A 46 36.41 12.47 -28.05
C ASN A 46 37.07 11.22 -28.65
N VAL A 47 36.56 10.78 -29.80
CA VAL A 47 37.26 9.80 -30.65
C VAL A 47 38.38 10.54 -31.39
N THR A 48 39.63 10.14 -31.15
CA THR A 48 40.83 10.74 -31.75
C THR A 48 41.11 10.13 -33.13
N GLN A 49 41.98 10.79 -33.91
CA GLN A 49 42.42 10.23 -35.19
C GLN A 49 43.18 8.91 -35.02
N ASP A 50 43.90 8.75 -33.91
CA ASP A 50 44.59 7.50 -33.58
C ASP A 50 43.58 6.38 -33.28
N HIS A 51 42.50 6.67 -32.54
CA HIS A 51 41.40 5.72 -32.35
C HIS A 51 40.80 5.27 -33.68
N LEU A 52 40.54 6.21 -34.61
CA LEU A 52 39.99 5.87 -35.93
C LEU A 52 40.95 5.00 -36.75
N THR A 53 42.25 5.33 -36.71
CA THR A 53 43.29 4.58 -37.43
C THR A 53 43.39 3.16 -36.91
N GLU A 54 43.38 3.00 -35.60
CA GLU A 54 43.42 1.70 -34.93
C GLU A 54 42.14 0.89 -35.17
N ILE A 55 40.95 1.49 -35.05
CA ILE A 55 39.67 0.81 -35.35
C ILE A 55 39.65 0.26 -36.79
N ASN A 56 40.18 1.02 -37.76
CA ASN A 56 40.32 0.55 -39.13
C ASN A 56 41.30 -0.63 -39.24
N ALA A 57 42.44 -0.58 -38.55
CA ALA A 57 43.41 -1.66 -38.57
C ALA A 57 42.84 -2.95 -37.93
N ILE A 58 42.06 -2.82 -36.86
CA ILE A 58 41.32 -3.92 -36.25
C ILE A 58 40.29 -4.51 -37.24
N TYR A 59 39.55 -3.66 -37.95
CA TYR A 59 38.56 -4.11 -38.94
C TYR A 59 39.20 -4.92 -40.06
N GLU A 60 40.32 -4.44 -40.62
CA GLU A 60 41.06 -5.15 -41.66
C GLU A 60 41.63 -6.48 -41.13
N ALA A 61 42.12 -6.50 -39.90
CA ALA A 61 42.57 -7.73 -39.26
C ALA A 61 41.41 -8.74 -39.11
N TRP A 62 40.26 -8.31 -38.60
CA TRP A 62 39.07 -9.15 -38.47
C TRP A 62 38.59 -9.68 -39.83
N LYS A 63 38.51 -8.82 -40.86
CA LYS A 63 38.16 -9.22 -42.23
C LYS A 63 39.11 -10.25 -42.82
N SER A 64 40.39 -10.15 -42.49
CA SER A 64 41.40 -11.13 -42.89
C SER A 64 41.35 -12.45 -42.09
N GLY A 65 40.36 -12.62 -41.20
CA GLY A 65 40.16 -13.82 -40.39
C GLY A 65 41.05 -13.89 -39.15
N ARG A 66 41.63 -12.77 -38.72
CA ARG A 66 42.51 -12.71 -37.54
C ARG A 66 41.70 -12.52 -36.26
N MET A 67 42.07 -13.25 -35.22
CA MET A 67 41.65 -13.02 -33.83
C MET A 67 42.22 -11.71 -33.33
N VAL A 68 41.37 -10.84 -32.78
CA VAL A 68 41.77 -9.54 -32.28
C VAL A 68 41.76 -9.56 -30.75
N TYR A 69 42.86 -9.14 -30.14
CA TYR A 69 42.95 -8.99 -28.68
C TYR A 69 43.53 -7.64 -28.31
N VAL A 70 43.28 -7.22 -27.07
CA VAL A 70 43.87 -6.02 -26.48
C VAL A 70 44.65 -6.42 -25.24
N LEU A 71 45.81 -5.80 -25.06
CA LEU A 71 46.52 -5.78 -23.80
C LEU A 71 46.54 -4.33 -23.33
N ASP A 72 45.78 -4.06 -22.28
CA ASP A 72 45.72 -2.72 -21.68
C ASP A 72 46.24 -2.81 -20.24
N GLU A 73 47.25 -1.99 -19.94
CA GLU A 73 47.86 -1.95 -18.61
C GLU A 73 47.01 -1.09 -17.69
N LYS A 74 46.57 -1.70 -16.58
CA LYS A 74 45.73 -1.04 -15.60
C LYS A 74 46.37 -1.14 -14.22
N GLY A 75 47.27 -0.20 -13.95
CA GLY A 75 48.05 -0.22 -12.71
C GLY A 75 48.86 -1.51 -12.59
N GLY A 76 48.58 -2.34 -11.59
CA GLY A 76 49.31 -3.60 -11.35
C GLY A 76 48.82 -4.84 -12.12
N TYR A 77 47.82 -4.71 -13.00
CA TYR A 77 47.21 -5.83 -13.72
C TYR A 77 47.04 -5.49 -15.21
N TYR A 78 47.06 -6.51 -16.09
CA TYR A 78 46.76 -6.37 -17.51
C TYR A 78 45.37 -6.89 -17.81
N ASN A 79 44.61 -6.15 -18.61
CA ASN A 79 43.39 -6.66 -19.24
C ASN A 79 43.78 -7.38 -20.52
N LEU A 80 43.67 -8.72 -20.54
CA LEU A 80 43.73 -9.51 -21.77
C LEU A 80 42.29 -9.90 -22.16
N GLY A 81 41.76 -9.27 -23.20
CA GLY A 81 40.43 -9.54 -23.71
C GLY A 81 40.45 -9.97 -25.17
N VAL A 82 39.70 -11.02 -25.51
CA VAL A 82 39.27 -11.26 -26.90
C VAL A 82 38.18 -10.26 -27.19
N LEU A 83 38.39 -9.41 -28.19
CA LEU A 83 37.40 -8.41 -28.56
C LEU A 83 36.21 -9.09 -29.24
N ASN A 84 35.05 -9.12 -28.56
CA ASN A 84 33.78 -9.33 -29.25
C ASN A 84 33.38 -8.02 -29.91
N MET A 85 33.50 -7.98 -31.24
CA MET A 85 33.35 -6.77 -32.03
C MET A 85 32.09 -6.83 -32.87
N GLN A 86 31.35 -5.73 -32.88
CA GLN A 86 30.36 -5.48 -33.92
C GLN A 86 30.76 -4.21 -34.66
N LEU A 87 31.28 -4.41 -35.86
CA LEU A 87 31.60 -3.37 -36.84
C LEU A 87 30.57 -3.44 -37.95
N ALA A 88 29.94 -2.31 -38.26
CA ALA A 88 29.12 -2.21 -39.46
C ALA A 88 30.01 -2.35 -40.70
N GLU A 89 29.51 -2.96 -41.79
CA GLU A 89 30.30 -3.17 -43.02
C GLU A 89 30.78 -1.85 -43.64
N ASP A 90 30.05 -0.77 -43.40
CA ASP A 90 30.37 0.60 -43.82
C ASP A 90 31.20 1.39 -42.80
N ASN A 91 31.64 0.73 -41.72
CA ASN A 91 32.37 1.34 -40.60
C ASN A 91 31.62 2.51 -39.94
N SER A 92 30.29 2.56 -40.04
CA SER A 92 29.45 3.61 -39.42
C SER A 92 29.22 3.38 -37.93
N LYS A 93 29.48 2.17 -37.43
CA LYS A 93 29.36 1.82 -36.01
C LYS A 93 30.44 0.83 -35.64
N CYS A 94 31.07 1.11 -34.52
CA CYS A 94 32.00 0.21 -33.87
C CYS A 94 31.56 0.01 -32.42
N SER A 95 31.61 -1.23 -31.95
CA SER A 95 31.38 -1.52 -30.55
C SER A 95 32.17 -2.70 -30.03
N PHE A 96 32.49 -2.62 -28.74
CA PHE A 96 33.36 -3.54 -28.01
C PHE A 96 32.80 -3.79 -26.61
N VAL A 97 33.19 -4.92 -26.02
CA VAL A 97 32.95 -5.21 -24.60
C VAL A 97 34.29 -5.42 -23.91
N ALA A 98 34.60 -4.61 -22.90
CA ALA A 98 35.87 -4.65 -22.16
C ALA A 98 35.69 -4.16 -20.72
N LEU A 99 36.66 -4.42 -19.84
CA LEU A 99 36.67 -3.84 -18.50
C LEU A 99 37.12 -2.37 -18.53
N ASP A 100 36.51 -1.50 -17.74
CA ASP A 100 36.89 -0.08 -17.61
C ASP A 100 37.97 0.20 -16.54
N GLN A 101 38.21 1.48 -16.25
CA GLN A 101 39.15 1.98 -15.22
C GLN A 101 38.83 1.52 -13.79
N ASP A 102 37.61 1.07 -13.51
CA ASP A 102 37.20 0.56 -12.19
C ASP A 102 37.08 -0.98 -12.15
N GLY A 103 37.17 -1.63 -13.32
CA GLY A 103 37.19 -3.09 -13.46
C GLY A 103 35.78 -3.62 -13.68
N VAL A 104 34.89 -2.74 -14.14
CA VAL A 104 33.51 -3.04 -14.48
C VAL A 104 33.46 -3.41 -15.96
N LEU A 105 32.73 -4.47 -16.29
CA LEU A 105 32.49 -4.84 -17.67
C LEU A 105 31.63 -3.76 -18.33
N CYS A 106 32.08 -3.18 -19.42
CA CYS A 106 31.47 -2.06 -20.11
C CYS A 106 31.29 -2.34 -21.60
N TYR A 107 30.21 -1.84 -22.16
CA TYR A 107 29.96 -1.76 -23.59
C TYR A 107 30.46 -0.39 -24.10
N TYR A 108 31.44 -0.42 -25.00
CA TYR A 108 32.02 0.76 -25.64
C TYR A 108 31.46 0.84 -27.05
N SER A 109 31.02 2.02 -27.48
CA SER A 109 30.61 2.24 -28.86
C SER A 109 30.96 3.64 -29.37
N CYS A 110 31.20 3.75 -30.66
CA CYS A 110 31.38 5.01 -31.36
C CYS A 110 30.95 4.90 -32.83
N ASN A 111 30.83 6.04 -33.51
CA ASN A 111 30.64 6.11 -34.96
C ASN A 111 31.98 6.51 -35.62
N PRO A 112 32.67 5.58 -36.29
CA PRO A 112 33.94 5.85 -36.97
C PRO A 112 33.84 6.60 -38.30
N SER A 113 32.63 6.75 -38.88
CA SER A 113 32.50 7.30 -40.24
C SER A 113 32.93 8.78 -40.30
N SER A 114 33.71 9.08 -41.34
CA SER A 114 34.59 10.24 -41.48
C SER A 114 33.86 11.58 -41.49
N GLY A 115 34.25 12.47 -40.58
CA GLY A 115 33.90 13.90 -40.63
C GLY A 115 33.21 14.46 -39.39
N VAL A 116 32.85 13.62 -38.42
CA VAL A 116 32.37 14.06 -37.11
C VAL A 116 33.36 13.54 -36.08
N THR A 117 33.91 14.41 -35.23
CA THR A 117 34.55 14.00 -33.97
C THR A 117 33.47 13.30 -33.14
N GLY A 118 33.31 11.99 -33.36
CA GLY A 118 32.38 11.17 -32.62
C GLY A 118 32.76 11.17 -31.15
N LYS A 119 31.78 10.97 -30.28
CA LYS A 119 32.03 10.71 -28.87
C LYS A 119 31.96 9.22 -28.61
N TRP A 120 32.78 8.75 -27.68
CA TRP A 120 32.62 7.43 -27.10
C TRP A 120 31.37 7.40 -26.24
N SER A 121 30.56 6.37 -26.42
CA SER A 121 29.53 5.96 -25.46
C SER A 121 30.07 4.75 -24.70
N VAL A 122 30.19 4.88 -23.38
CA VAL A 122 30.69 3.82 -22.49
C VAL A 122 29.61 3.53 -21.47
N THR A 123 29.03 2.32 -21.55
CA THR A 123 27.92 1.90 -20.69
C THR A 123 28.33 0.69 -19.85
N PRO A 124 28.36 0.81 -18.51
CA PRO A 124 28.57 -0.33 -17.63
C PRO A 124 27.53 -1.43 -17.84
N ILE A 125 28.00 -2.63 -18.12
CA ILE A 125 27.22 -3.87 -18.18
C ILE A 125 27.04 -4.36 -16.74
N GLY A 126 26.12 -3.69 -16.04
CA GLY A 126 25.73 -4.01 -14.66
C GLY A 126 24.43 -4.79 -14.56
N LYS A 127 23.92 -4.89 -13.33
CA LYS A 127 22.63 -5.48 -12.95
C LYS A 127 21.45 -4.90 -13.75
N ASP A 128 21.64 -3.69 -14.27
CA ASP A 128 20.63 -2.88 -14.95
C ASP A 128 20.41 -3.27 -16.42
N LEU A 129 21.23 -4.16 -17.01
CA LEU A 129 20.91 -4.72 -18.33
C LEU A 129 19.60 -5.53 -18.30
N PHE A 130 19.27 -6.14 -17.15
CA PHE A 130 17.96 -6.78 -16.93
C PHE A 130 16.85 -5.77 -16.61
N ALA A 131 17.20 -4.56 -16.12
CA ALA A 131 16.24 -3.49 -15.88
C ALA A 131 15.75 -2.83 -17.19
N LEU A 132 16.50 -2.94 -18.29
CA LEU A 132 16.04 -2.52 -19.63
C LEU A 132 14.97 -3.44 -20.24
N ILE A 133 14.77 -4.65 -19.71
CA ILE A 133 13.68 -5.54 -20.14
C ILE A 133 12.44 -5.18 -19.32
N GLN A 134 11.41 -4.67 -19.99
CA GLN A 134 10.12 -4.40 -19.35
C GLN A 134 9.61 -5.67 -18.67
N HIS A 135 9.44 -5.63 -17.35
CA HIS A 135 8.92 -6.75 -16.56
C HIS A 135 7.86 -6.26 -15.57
N THR A 136 7.00 -7.18 -15.15
CA THR A 136 5.94 -6.94 -14.18
C THR A 136 6.32 -7.57 -12.85
N HIS A 137 6.04 -6.85 -11.76
CA HIS A 137 6.14 -7.38 -10.41
C HIS A 137 4.75 -7.67 -9.86
N LYS A 138 4.65 -8.68 -9.00
CA LYS A 138 3.50 -8.84 -8.10
C LYS A 138 3.77 -8.04 -6.83
N ALA A 139 2.72 -7.66 -6.12
CA ALA A 139 2.84 -6.93 -4.86
C ALA A 139 3.71 -7.68 -3.82
N SER A 140 3.73 -9.02 -3.87
CA SER A 140 4.59 -9.86 -3.03
C SER A 140 6.08 -9.70 -3.29
N ASP A 141 6.47 -9.17 -4.45
CA ASP A 141 7.88 -8.98 -4.84
C ASP A 141 8.44 -7.68 -4.24
N VAL A 142 7.59 -6.85 -3.64
CA VAL A 142 7.94 -5.60 -2.98
C VAL A 142 8.17 -5.87 -1.50
N THR A 143 9.39 -5.64 -1.01
CA THR A 143 9.67 -5.67 0.42
C THR A 143 9.07 -4.43 1.06
N GLU A 144 8.19 -4.60 2.05
CA GLU A 144 7.60 -3.48 2.76
C GLU A 144 8.67 -2.72 3.55
N GLU A 145 8.87 -1.45 3.19
CA GLU A 145 9.68 -0.50 3.95
C GLU A 145 8.78 0.59 4.53
N THR A 146 9.02 0.97 5.78
CA THR A 146 8.17 1.92 6.54
C THR A 146 8.01 3.28 5.82
N ASN A 147 8.97 3.65 4.97
CA ASN A 147 9.01 4.94 4.27
C ASN A 147 8.44 4.90 2.84
N LYS A 148 7.86 3.77 2.41
CA LYS A 148 7.32 3.57 1.04
C LYS A 148 5.85 3.15 1.02
N ARG A 149 5.15 3.27 2.15
CA ARG A 149 3.71 3.01 2.23
C ARG A 149 2.92 4.19 1.67
N PHE A 150 1.84 3.90 0.96
CA PHE A 150 0.89 4.91 0.44
C PHE A 150 0.03 5.56 1.53
N VAL A 151 0.09 4.99 2.74
CA VAL A 151 -0.60 5.45 3.94
C VAL A 151 0.39 5.31 5.08
N THR A 152 0.62 6.40 5.79
CA THR A 152 1.47 6.43 7.00
C THR A 152 0.81 5.61 8.12
N ASP A 153 1.61 5.20 9.12
CA ASP A 153 1.05 4.51 10.28
C ASP A 153 0.12 5.45 11.06
N GLU A 154 0.40 6.76 11.07
CA GLU A 154 -0.47 7.80 11.63
C GLU A 154 -1.82 7.88 10.92
N GLU A 155 -1.86 7.95 9.58
CA GLU A 155 -3.12 8.00 8.82
C GLU A 155 -3.97 6.72 9.00
N LYS A 156 -3.31 5.57 9.20
CA LYS A 156 -3.97 4.30 9.49
C LYS A 156 -4.62 4.29 10.87
N ASP A 157 -3.94 4.83 11.87
CA ASP A 157 -4.47 4.97 13.22
C ASP A 157 -5.65 5.97 13.26
N GLU A 158 -5.55 7.08 12.54
CA GLU A 158 -6.67 8.03 12.37
C GLU A 158 -7.90 7.35 11.75
N LEU A 159 -7.74 6.56 10.69
CA LEU A 159 -8.85 5.83 10.06
C LEU A 159 -9.53 4.84 11.02
N SER A 160 -8.73 4.17 11.86
CA SER A 160 -9.23 3.26 12.90
C SER A 160 -10.08 4.01 13.94
N THR A 161 -9.65 5.20 14.37
CA THR A 161 -10.40 6.01 15.34
C THR A 161 -11.72 6.56 14.79
N LEU A 162 -11.80 6.84 13.49
CA LEU A 162 -13.04 7.27 12.83
C LEU A 162 -14.14 6.21 12.92
N SER A 163 -13.79 4.96 12.65
CA SER A 163 -14.74 3.83 12.67
C SER A 163 -15.39 3.62 14.04
N THR A 164 -14.64 3.86 15.13
CA THR A 164 -15.11 3.65 16.50
C THR A 164 -15.85 4.86 17.07
N THR A 165 -15.50 6.07 16.65
CA THR A 165 -16.14 7.32 17.09
C THR A 165 -17.56 7.44 16.54
N TYR A 166 -17.76 7.18 15.25
CA TYR A 166 -19.09 7.26 14.65
C TYR A 166 -20.00 6.11 15.08
N ALA A 167 -19.48 4.89 15.24
CA ALA A 167 -20.29 3.74 15.70
C ALA A 167 -20.78 3.89 17.15
N LYS A 168 -19.94 4.40 18.07
CA LYS A 168 -20.35 4.65 19.46
C LYS A 168 -21.27 5.86 19.59
N ALA A 169 -21.02 6.92 18.83
CA ALA A 169 -21.87 8.11 18.80
C ALA A 169 -23.27 7.80 18.25
N ASP A 170 -23.37 6.96 17.23
CA ASP A 170 -24.65 6.55 16.61
C ASP A 170 -25.59 5.86 17.62
N LEU A 171 -25.06 4.98 18.47
CA LEU A 171 -25.83 4.32 19.54
C LEU A 171 -26.20 5.25 20.69
N SER A 172 -25.32 6.18 21.09
CA SER A 172 -25.61 7.14 22.16
C SER A 172 -26.66 8.19 21.77
N ASN A 173 -26.77 8.49 20.46
CA ASN A 173 -27.82 9.33 19.90
C ASN A 173 -29.09 8.55 19.52
N ALA A 174 -29.09 7.21 19.62
CA ALA A 174 -30.21 6.39 19.20
C ALA A 174 -31.43 6.52 20.13
N MET A 175 -31.21 6.77 21.43
CA MET A 175 -32.27 6.76 22.43
C MET A 175 -31.97 7.67 23.64
N THR A 176 -32.93 8.53 24.00
CA THR A 176 -32.92 9.25 25.28
C THR A 176 -33.87 8.58 26.26
N VAL A 177 -33.41 8.24 27.47
CA VAL A 177 -34.21 7.53 28.48
C VAL A 177 -34.32 8.32 29.78
N SER A 178 -35.47 8.19 30.44
CA SER A 178 -35.70 8.58 31.83
C SER A 178 -36.23 7.36 32.59
N LEU A 179 -35.41 6.80 33.48
CA LEU A 179 -35.69 5.54 34.20
C LEU A 179 -36.45 5.75 35.52
N ASN A 180 -37.15 6.89 35.65
CA ASN A 180 -37.99 7.16 36.81
C ASN A 180 -39.21 6.22 36.85
N GLN A 181 -39.88 6.16 38.01
CA GLN A 181 -41.11 5.38 38.19
C GLN A 181 -42.17 5.71 37.13
N ASN A 182 -42.29 7.01 36.79
CA ASN A 182 -42.98 7.50 35.60
C ASN A 182 -41.90 7.96 34.61
N GLY A 183 -41.62 7.13 33.62
CA GLY A 183 -40.43 7.24 32.78
C GLY A 183 -40.74 7.06 31.30
N TYR A 184 -39.70 7.20 30.49
CA TYR A 184 -39.80 7.08 29.03
C TYR A 184 -38.51 6.61 28.36
N ALA A 185 -38.67 6.06 27.15
CA ALA A 185 -37.62 5.80 26.18
C ALA A 185 -38.01 6.46 24.85
N LYS A 186 -37.23 7.46 24.45
CA LYS A 186 -37.47 8.30 23.27
C LYS A 186 -36.42 7.98 22.21
N PHE A 187 -36.84 7.31 21.13
CA PHE A 187 -35.98 6.84 20.06
C PHE A 187 -35.80 7.93 19.00
N ASN A 188 -34.61 8.04 18.41
CA ASN A 188 -34.30 9.03 17.39
C ASN A 188 -35.17 8.93 16.13
N ASN A 189 -35.66 7.73 15.81
CA ASN A 189 -36.54 7.44 14.67
C ASN A 189 -37.98 7.96 14.85
N GLY A 190 -38.30 8.57 16.00
CA GLY A 190 -39.62 9.12 16.28
C GLY A 190 -40.51 8.23 17.14
N LEU A 191 -40.09 7.00 17.48
CA LEU A 191 -40.80 6.13 18.42
C LEU A 191 -40.63 6.63 19.87
N LEU A 192 -41.69 6.53 20.67
CA LEU A 192 -41.70 6.86 22.09
C LEU A 192 -42.42 5.75 22.85
N ILE A 193 -41.79 5.23 23.90
CA ILE A 193 -42.39 4.33 24.88
C ILE A 193 -42.38 5.05 26.23
N GLN A 194 -43.50 5.05 26.94
CA GLN A 194 -43.62 5.66 28.26
C GLN A 194 -44.28 4.68 29.22
N TRP A 195 -43.93 4.77 30.50
CA TRP A 195 -44.54 3.94 31.55
C TRP A 195 -44.78 4.75 32.80
N GLY A 196 -45.62 4.21 33.68
CA GLY A 196 -45.84 4.81 34.97
C GLY A 196 -46.64 3.98 35.95
N TYR A 197 -46.77 4.54 37.14
CA TYR A 197 -47.54 4.03 38.26
C TYR A 197 -48.47 5.13 38.79
N PHE A 198 -49.72 4.77 39.04
CA PHE A 198 -50.71 5.62 39.68
C PHE A 198 -51.01 5.09 41.08
N SER A 199 -50.68 5.87 42.11
CA SER A 199 -50.64 5.44 43.51
C SER A 199 -51.95 5.64 44.30
N ALA A 200 -53.10 5.35 43.67
CA ALA A 200 -54.46 5.41 44.24
C ALA A 200 -55.12 6.80 44.31
N GLY A 201 -56.46 6.78 44.29
CA GLY A 201 -57.34 7.95 44.33
C GLY A 201 -58.80 7.49 44.34
N ALA A 202 -59.70 8.14 45.09
CA ALA A 202 -61.08 7.67 45.29
C ALA A 202 -62.03 7.94 44.10
N SER A 203 -61.61 8.75 43.13
CA SER A 203 -62.46 9.19 42.03
C SER A 203 -62.44 8.18 40.85
N ASN A 204 -63.61 7.82 40.33
CA ASN A 204 -63.78 6.89 39.21
C ASN A 204 -63.05 7.33 37.93
N ASN A 205 -62.95 8.66 37.71
CA ASN A 205 -62.36 9.25 36.52
C ASN A 205 -61.05 9.95 36.91
N GLN A 206 -59.94 9.53 36.31
CA GLN A 206 -58.63 10.10 36.61
C GLN A 206 -57.97 10.58 35.33
N SER A 207 -57.21 11.67 35.44
CA SER A 207 -56.30 12.13 34.41
C SER A 207 -54.88 11.78 34.82
N ILE A 208 -54.13 11.13 33.93
CA ILE A 208 -52.75 10.71 34.16
C ILE A 208 -51.88 11.35 33.11
N ASN A 209 -50.94 12.17 33.55
CA ASN A 209 -50.00 12.86 32.67
C ASN A 209 -48.92 11.90 32.19
N PHE A 210 -48.61 11.98 30.89
CA PHE A 210 -47.41 11.38 30.35
C PHE A 210 -46.17 12.18 30.80
N PRO A 211 -45.02 11.52 31.03
CA PRO A 211 -43.74 12.21 31.23
C PRO A 211 -43.39 13.18 30.09
N VAL A 212 -43.72 12.83 28.84
CA VAL A 212 -43.50 13.64 27.63
C VAL A 212 -44.74 13.53 26.74
N SER A 213 -45.12 14.61 26.05
CA SER A 213 -46.24 14.56 25.12
C SER A 213 -45.96 13.65 23.91
N PHE A 214 -46.91 12.78 23.58
CA PHE A 214 -46.98 12.12 22.27
C PHE A 214 -47.47 13.09 21.20
N LYS A 215 -47.00 12.92 19.96
CA LYS A 215 -47.69 13.43 18.77
C LYS A 215 -48.90 12.55 18.44
N SER A 216 -48.73 11.23 18.53
CA SER A 216 -49.80 10.25 18.43
C SER A 216 -49.50 9.05 19.31
N CYS A 217 -50.45 8.63 20.13
CA CYS A 217 -50.32 7.44 20.97
C CYS A 217 -51.02 6.27 20.27
N PHE A 218 -50.29 5.19 19.99
CA PHE A 218 -50.79 4.04 19.24
C PHE A 218 -51.47 3.02 20.14
N SER A 219 -50.93 2.79 21.33
CA SER A 219 -51.45 1.81 22.27
C SER A 219 -51.14 2.18 23.71
N LEU A 220 -52.02 1.73 24.61
CA LEU A 220 -51.94 1.94 26.05
C LEU A 220 -52.42 0.67 26.74
N ALA A 221 -51.60 0.15 27.66
CA ALA A 221 -51.90 -1.05 28.43
C ALA A 221 -51.78 -0.78 29.93
N PHE A 222 -52.57 -1.52 30.71
CA PHE A 222 -52.67 -1.37 32.16
C PHE A 222 -52.43 -2.70 32.86
N SER A 223 -51.89 -2.62 34.08
CA SER A 223 -51.91 -3.73 35.03
C SER A 223 -52.32 -3.25 36.41
N SER A 224 -53.28 -3.93 37.02
CA SER A 224 -53.67 -3.70 38.41
C SER A 224 -52.57 -4.23 39.35
N SER A 225 -52.48 -3.64 40.55
CA SER A 225 -51.33 -3.88 41.46
C SER A 225 -51.75 -4.38 42.84
N THR A 226 -52.91 -5.03 42.96
CA THR A 226 -53.49 -5.44 44.23
C THR A 226 -53.44 -6.93 44.45
N ASP A 227 -53.06 -7.34 45.66
CA ASP A 227 -53.18 -8.70 46.13
C ASP A 227 -54.67 -9.02 46.35
N ASN A 228 -55.23 -9.82 45.45
CA ASN A 228 -56.64 -10.17 45.48
C ASN A 228 -56.89 -11.23 46.55
N THR A 229 -57.24 -10.79 47.76
CA THR A 229 -57.60 -11.70 48.87
C THR A 229 -59.06 -12.14 48.83
N ASP A 230 -59.90 -11.42 48.08
CA ASP A 230 -61.31 -11.75 47.83
C ASP A 230 -61.52 -12.13 46.35
N ASN A 231 -62.60 -12.82 45.97
CA ASN A 231 -62.89 -13.18 44.55
C ASN A 231 -63.36 -11.95 43.73
N SER A 232 -62.53 -10.92 43.65
CA SER A 232 -62.87 -9.63 43.03
C SER A 232 -62.05 -9.33 41.78
N ILE A 233 -62.54 -8.46 40.91
CA ILE A 233 -61.84 -8.03 39.69
C ILE A 233 -61.71 -6.52 39.70
N TRP A 234 -60.48 -6.04 39.55
CA TRP A 234 -60.20 -4.63 39.27
C TRP A 234 -59.84 -4.45 37.80
N SER A 235 -60.54 -3.55 37.14
CA SER A 235 -60.32 -3.22 35.73
C SER A 235 -60.05 -1.72 35.59
N VAL A 236 -59.08 -1.39 34.73
CA VAL A 236 -58.73 -0.04 34.33
C VAL A 236 -58.83 0.02 32.81
N ASN A 237 -59.61 0.98 32.31
CA ASN A 237 -59.78 1.23 30.89
C ASN A 237 -59.54 2.70 30.61
N TYR A 238 -58.93 3.03 29.46
CA TYR A 238 -58.84 4.43 29.07
C TYR A 238 -60.18 4.93 28.53
N ALA A 239 -60.51 6.18 28.82
CA ALA A 239 -61.67 6.87 28.28
C ALA A 239 -61.29 7.62 27.00
N ALA A 240 -60.26 8.45 27.09
CA ALA A 240 -59.69 9.19 25.97
C ALA A 240 -58.19 9.35 26.16
N ILE A 241 -57.46 9.38 25.03
CA ILE A 241 -56.02 9.59 24.98
C ILE A 241 -55.76 10.94 24.34
N TYR A 242 -54.96 11.77 24.99
CA TYR A 242 -54.51 13.08 24.52
C TYR A 242 -52.99 13.08 24.35
N ALA A 243 -52.45 14.16 23.78
CA ALA A 243 -51.02 14.29 23.55
C ALA A 243 -50.21 14.20 24.86
N SER A 244 -50.60 14.95 25.90
CA SER A 244 -49.85 15.07 27.15
C SER A 244 -50.38 14.22 28.31
N TYR A 245 -51.55 13.61 28.16
CA TYR A 245 -52.18 12.82 29.22
C TYR A 245 -53.21 11.85 28.64
N PHE A 246 -53.69 10.95 29.47
CA PHE A 246 -54.86 10.12 29.17
C PHE A 246 -55.81 10.12 30.35
N THR A 247 -57.07 9.80 30.07
CA THR A 247 -58.10 9.66 31.10
C THR A 247 -58.49 8.19 31.23
N VAL A 248 -58.86 7.77 32.44
CA VAL A 248 -59.26 6.39 32.73
C VAL A 248 -60.56 6.29 33.49
N TYR A 249 -61.26 5.18 33.28
CA TYR A 249 -62.34 4.68 34.13
C TYR A 249 -61.85 3.43 34.88
N ARG A 250 -62.14 3.38 36.19
CA ARG A 250 -61.68 2.28 37.06
C ARG A 250 -62.84 1.63 37.78
N ARG A 251 -63.00 0.32 37.59
CA ARG A 251 -64.10 -0.44 38.19
C ARG A 251 -63.58 -1.56 39.07
N TYR A 252 -64.35 -1.82 40.11
CA TYR A 252 -64.25 -2.97 40.98
C TYR A 252 -65.55 -3.77 40.85
N ALA A 253 -65.43 -5.07 40.69
CA ALA A 253 -66.55 -5.99 40.73
C ALA A 253 -66.26 -7.14 41.70
N ASN A 254 -67.26 -7.51 42.48
CA ASN A 254 -67.26 -8.74 43.27
C ASN A 254 -68.58 -9.50 43.04
N ALA A 255 -68.80 -10.59 43.78
CA ALA A 255 -69.97 -11.45 43.60
C ALA A 255 -71.33 -10.74 43.75
N GLY A 256 -71.40 -9.57 44.41
CA GLY A 256 -72.67 -8.89 44.71
C GLY A 256 -72.80 -7.46 44.21
N SER A 257 -71.74 -6.84 43.70
CA SER A 257 -71.77 -5.41 43.36
C SER A 257 -70.69 -4.98 42.36
N VAL A 258 -70.95 -3.88 41.65
CA VAL A 258 -69.98 -3.14 40.85
C VAL A 258 -69.87 -1.72 41.39
N SER A 259 -68.66 -1.27 41.66
CA SER A 259 -68.39 0.06 42.22
C SER A 259 -67.15 0.70 41.58
N PRO A 260 -66.94 2.01 41.74
CA PRO A 260 -65.66 2.64 41.41
C PRO A 260 -64.50 2.00 42.18
N SER A 261 -63.35 1.82 41.50
CA SER A 261 -62.13 1.32 42.15
C SER A 261 -61.25 2.46 42.64
N SER A 262 -60.75 2.36 43.87
CA SER A 262 -59.72 3.25 44.43
C SER A 262 -58.30 2.78 44.17
N GLN A 263 -58.12 1.57 43.61
CA GLN A 263 -56.84 0.87 43.60
C GLN A 263 -55.79 1.47 42.65
N SER A 264 -54.54 1.21 42.98
CA SER A 264 -53.38 1.58 42.17
C SER A 264 -53.20 0.69 40.96
N PHE A 265 -52.58 1.23 39.92
CA PHE A 265 -52.29 0.49 38.69
C PHE A 265 -50.99 1.00 38.03
N ARG A 266 -50.38 0.15 37.22
CA ARG A 266 -49.27 0.49 36.33
C ARG A 266 -49.79 0.63 34.91
N TRP A 267 -49.07 1.38 34.09
CA TRP A 267 -49.40 1.58 32.70
C TRP A 267 -48.14 1.64 31.84
N ILE A 268 -48.29 1.27 30.57
CA ILE A 268 -47.29 1.46 29.53
C ILE A 268 -47.98 1.93 28.25
N ALA A 269 -47.38 2.91 27.58
CA ALA A 269 -47.88 3.55 26.38
C ALA A 269 -46.80 3.53 25.29
N ILE A 270 -47.22 3.41 24.04
CA ILE A 270 -46.34 3.47 22.87
C ILE A 270 -46.95 4.36 21.79
N GLY A 271 -46.12 5.15 21.13
CA GLY A 271 -46.55 6.14 20.16
C GLY A 271 -45.40 6.84 19.46
N SER A 272 -45.68 7.94 18.77
CA SER A 272 -44.69 8.79 18.13
C SER A 272 -44.52 10.14 18.82
N TRP A 273 -43.35 10.74 18.68
CA TRP A 273 -43.04 12.10 19.16
C TRP A 273 -42.58 13.07 18.05
N LYS A 274 -42.27 12.55 16.85
CA LYS A 274 -41.91 13.33 15.65
C LYS A 274 -43.06 13.39 14.65
#